data_AF-A0A7S4KVN3-F1
#
_entry.id   AF-A0A7S4KVN3-F1
#
_cell.length_a   1.000
_cell.length_b   1.000
_cell.length_c   1.000
_cell.angle_alpha   90.00
_cell.angle_beta   90.00
_cell.angle_gamma   90.00
#
_symmetry.space_group_name_H-M   'P 1'
#
loop_
_entity.id
_entity.type
_entity.pdbx_description
1 polymer ?
#
loop_
_entity_poly.entity_id
_entity_poly.type
_entity_poly.pdbx_seq_one_letter_code
_entity_poly.pdbx_strand_id
1 'polypeptide(L)'
;MYQQAAADESKRSSRGMLALLSALVLLVGGCALVGSRQDLGQGLVLLEQGNRGRVLAIERTSNELKKKAKIEDERARALRKQANIDYDKAEELLKDVGITTHWVGQMAREEASLSEEMRMDKENIKEDKRKLLHVEVLKKEIAKLKSVLQERQKKLDASKQLLASTRSDLLRDQRRHQAQEKNVARLLHQADTFADEAEKSLKRSQQLRLSSESSFKDQASEETAADDFQKANKLKRASSVDTRKALDARSKARLGQEYVAMLKQMVAKERRDVAVDRKLRDQDVAGASKEQSAVDRLLKEEKQLSRPSLLAEEAATKSDLVKVQERLKEEEAAVTHKQTEAKREQLRAMHLLHMSHKLQGKAADALAASTKTIQMEEKEA
;
A
#
# COMPACT_ATOMS: atom_id res chain seq x y z
N MET A 1 15.99 -12.76 86.87
CA MET A 1 17.42 -12.99 87.15
C MET A 1 18.28 -11.72 87.25
N TYR A 2 17.79 -10.51 86.91
CA TYR A 2 18.56 -9.25 87.07
C TYR A 2 18.17 -8.38 88.28
N GLN A 3 17.11 -8.73 89.03
CA GLN A 3 16.69 -8.02 90.25
C GLN A 3 17.34 -8.52 91.55
N GLN A 4 18.04 -9.66 91.52
CA GLN A 4 18.78 -10.18 92.69
C GLN A 4 20.25 -9.71 92.73
N ALA A 5 20.82 -9.26 91.59
CA ALA A 5 22.20 -8.75 91.55
C ALA A 5 22.34 -7.33 92.14
N ALA A 6 21.36 -6.45 91.92
CA ALA A 6 21.37 -5.08 92.47
C ALA A 6 21.15 -5.04 94.00
N ALA A 7 20.49 -6.06 94.57
CA ALA A 7 20.28 -6.17 96.02
C ALA A 7 21.53 -6.63 96.78
N ASP A 8 22.45 -7.35 96.12
CA ASP A 8 23.71 -7.82 96.73
C ASP A 8 24.86 -6.78 96.64
N GLU A 9 24.83 -5.88 95.64
CA GLU A 9 25.76 -4.73 95.58
C GLU A 9 25.42 -3.64 96.62
N SER A 10 24.13 -3.40 96.90
CA SER A 10 23.67 -2.50 97.96
C SER A 10 24.08 -2.97 99.37
N LYS A 11 24.10 -4.30 99.61
CA LYS A 11 24.54 -4.90 100.88
C LYS A 11 26.06 -4.93 101.05
N ARG A 12 26.85 -4.95 99.97
CA ARG A 12 28.32 -4.82 100.03
C ARG A 12 28.77 -3.37 100.22
N SER A 13 28.10 -2.41 99.58
CA SER A 13 28.39 -0.98 99.72
C SER A 13 28.08 -0.44 101.13
N SER A 14 26.96 -0.85 101.73
CA SER A 14 26.58 -0.46 103.11
C SER A 14 27.49 -1.04 104.20
N ARG A 15 28.04 -2.25 104.00
CA ARG A 15 29.03 -2.86 104.91
C ARG A 15 30.42 -2.23 104.81
N GLY A 16 30.84 -1.79 103.62
CA GLY A 16 32.10 -1.04 103.43
C GLY A 16 32.05 0.36 104.06
N MET A 17 30.89 1.02 104.00
CA MET A 17 30.69 2.36 104.56
C MET A 17 30.62 2.33 106.11
N LEU A 18 30.02 1.31 106.70
CA LEU A 18 30.03 1.09 108.17
C LEU A 18 31.42 0.71 108.70
N ALA A 19 32.23 -0.02 107.93
CA ALA A 19 33.62 -0.32 108.30
C ALA A 19 34.52 0.94 108.27
N LEU A 20 34.33 1.82 107.29
CA LEU A 20 35.03 3.12 107.22
C LEU A 20 34.61 4.08 108.34
N LEU A 21 33.33 4.11 108.70
CA LEU A 21 32.84 4.92 109.82
C LEU A 21 33.31 4.36 111.19
N SER A 22 33.41 3.04 111.34
CA SER A 22 33.95 2.40 112.56
C SER A 22 35.46 2.61 112.70
N ALA A 23 36.21 2.60 111.60
CA ALA A 23 37.64 2.92 111.57
C ALA A 23 37.91 4.40 111.87
N LEU A 24 37.04 5.33 111.42
CA LEU A 24 37.15 6.76 111.73
C LEU A 24 36.83 7.06 113.20
N VAL A 25 35.88 6.35 113.82
CA VAL A 25 35.58 6.51 115.25
C VAL A 25 36.71 5.92 116.13
N LEU A 26 37.38 4.85 115.71
CA LEU A 26 38.56 4.30 116.40
C LEU A 26 39.84 5.15 116.20
N LEU A 27 40.01 5.82 115.06
CA LEU A 27 41.12 6.74 114.81
C LEU A 27 40.95 8.11 115.48
N VAL A 28 39.71 8.55 115.70
CA VAL A 28 39.41 9.82 116.41
C VAL A 28 39.25 9.59 117.93
N GLY A 29 38.97 8.36 118.38
CA GLY A 29 38.87 7.99 119.81
C GLY A 29 40.15 7.49 120.47
N GLY A 30 41.22 7.21 119.70
CA GLY A 30 42.44 6.54 120.20
C GLY A 30 43.68 7.43 120.41
N CYS A 31 43.65 8.72 120.04
CA CYS A 31 44.84 9.59 120.05
C CYS A 31 44.61 10.94 120.76
N ALA A 32 44.03 10.90 121.97
CA ALA A 32 43.90 12.10 122.81
C ALA A 32 44.12 11.79 124.30
N LEU A 33 45.38 11.54 124.69
CA LEU A 33 45.79 11.67 126.09
C LEU A 33 47.30 11.95 126.27
N VAL A 34 47.86 12.89 125.51
CA VAL A 34 48.89 13.82 126.02
C VAL A 34 48.69 15.14 125.29
N GLY A 35 48.30 16.17 126.04
CA GLY A 35 48.17 17.52 125.54
C GLY A 35 49.50 18.29 125.59
N SER A 36 49.71 19.09 124.55
CA SER A 36 50.19 20.47 124.65
C SER A 36 49.15 21.38 123.98
N ARG A 37 48.69 22.41 124.71
CA ARG A 37 47.50 23.26 124.41
C ARG A 37 47.67 24.25 123.23
N GLN A 38 48.67 24.09 122.36
CA GLN A 38 48.96 25.03 121.26
C GLN A 38 48.62 24.50 119.84
N ASP A 39 48.41 23.20 119.64
CA ASP A 39 48.23 22.62 118.29
C ASP A 39 46.77 22.48 117.83
N LEU A 40 45.79 22.59 118.74
CA LEU A 40 44.37 22.43 118.41
C LEU A 40 43.74 23.68 117.73
N GLY A 41 44.36 24.86 117.89
CA GLY A 41 43.89 26.10 117.27
C GLY A 41 44.24 26.23 115.78
N GLN A 42 45.35 25.63 115.34
CA GLN A 42 45.77 25.68 113.93
C GLN A 42 45.08 24.59 113.08
N GLY A 43 44.75 23.44 113.67
CA GLY A 43 44.06 22.35 112.97
C GLY A 43 42.62 22.69 112.53
N LEU A 44 41.88 23.47 113.33
CA LEU A 44 40.49 23.84 113.01
C LEU A 44 40.41 24.88 111.88
N VAL A 45 41.34 25.84 111.84
CA VAL A 45 41.40 26.88 110.80
C VAL A 45 41.80 26.27 109.44
N LEU A 46 42.68 25.26 109.42
CA LEU A 46 43.05 24.55 108.20
C LEU A 46 41.93 23.67 107.64
N LEU A 47 41.08 23.09 108.51
CA LEU A 47 39.90 22.31 108.09
C LEU A 47 38.78 23.20 107.50
N GLU A 48 38.52 24.38 108.08
CA GLU A 48 37.55 25.33 107.52
C GLU A 48 38.03 25.95 106.19
N GLN A 49 39.33 26.28 106.08
CA GLN A 49 39.90 26.77 104.82
C GLN A 49 39.93 25.68 103.73
N GLY A 50 40.24 24.43 104.09
CA GLY A 50 40.20 23.30 103.16
C GLY A 50 38.79 22.96 102.65
N ASN A 51 37.77 23.06 103.50
CA ASN A 51 36.38 22.83 103.10
C ASN A 51 35.83 23.98 102.25
N ARG A 52 36.15 25.25 102.54
CA ARG A 52 35.81 26.38 101.65
C ARG A 52 36.47 26.27 100.27
N GLY A 53 37.72 25.81 100.21
CA GLY A 53 38.41 25.53 98.95
C GLY A 53 37.74 24.44 98.11
N ARG A 54 37.23 23.37 98.74
CA ARG A 54 36.50 22.30 98.06
C ARG A 54 35.13 22.74 97.56
N VAL A 55 34.37 23.49 98.35
CA VAL A 55 33.06 24.02 97.92
C VAL A 55 33.22 24.96 96.73
N LEU A 56 34.20 25.87 96.76
CA LEU A 56 34.49 26.76 95.64
C LEU A 56 34.98 26.00 94.38
N ALA A 57 35.70 24.89 94.54
CA ALA A 57 36.08 24.04 93.42
C ALA A 57 34.87 23.32 92.81
N ILE A 58 33.94 22.82 93.64
CA ILE A 58 32.69 22.19 93.20
C ILE A 58 31.75 23.21 92.53
N GLU A 59 31.67 24.44 93.05
CA GLU A 59 30.89 25.51 92.43
C GLU A 59 31.50 25.96 91.09
N ARG A 60 32.83 26.00 90.96
CA ARG A 60 33.50 26.27 89.68
C ARG A 60 33.23 25.17 88.66
N THR A 61 33.39 23.90 89.03
CA THR A 61 33.12 22.79 88.12
C THR A 61 31.63 22.69 87.76
N SER A 62 30.71 22.95 88.70
CA SER A 62 29.27 23.01 88.44
C SER A 62 28.92 24.15 87.48
N ASN A 63 29.51 25.33 87.66
CA ASN A 63 29.29 26.46 86.75
C ASN A 63 29.90 26.24 85.37
N GLU A 64 31.04 25.55 85.26
CA GLU A 64 31.61 25.14 83.98
C GLU A 64 30.74 24.08 83.28
N LEU A 65 30.21 23.10 84.02
CA LEU A 65 29.27 22.11 83.49
C LEU A 65 27.96 22.75 83.03
N LYS A 66 27.39 23.70 83.79
CA LYS A 66 26.21 24.47 83.37
C LYS A 66 26.47 25.31 82.12
N LYS A 67 27.68 25.88 81.97
CA LYS A 67 28.08 26.60 80.74
C LYS A 67 28.21 25.65 79.55
N LYS A 68 28.82 24.47 79.74
CA LYS A 68 28.92 23.44 78.70
C LYS A 68 27.54 22.92 78.28
N ALA A 69 26.66 22.62 79.23
CA ALA A 69 25.28 22.20 78.97
C ALA A 69 24.48 23.27 78.19
N LYS A 70 24.63 24.57 78.52
CA LYS A 70 24.01 25.64 77.74
C LYS A 70 24.53 25.72 76.30
N ILE A 71 25.84 25.56 76.11
CA ILE A 71 26.45 25.53 74.77
C ILE A 71 25.98 24.30 73.98
N GLU A 72 25.82 23.15 74.63
CA GLU A 72 25.35 21.92 74.00
C GLU A 72 23.84 21.97 73.65
N ASP A 73 23.00 22.56 74.51
CA ASP A 73 21.59 22.83 74.22
C ASP A 73 21.43 23.84 73.07
N GLU A 74 22.23 24.92 73.04
CA GLU A 74 22.28 25.85 71.91
C GLU A 74 22.71 25.15 70.61
N ARG A 75 23.69 24.24 70.67
CA ARG A 75 24.11 23.41 69.53
C ARG A 75 23.00 22.45 69.09
N ALA A 76 22.31 21.78 70.02
CA ALA A 76 21.20 20.88 69.71
C ALA A 76 20.03 21.63 69.06
N ARG A 77 19.70 22.84 69.54
CA ARG A 77 18.70 23.72 68.91
C ARG A 77 19.14 24.19 67.53
N ALA A 78 20.41 24.53 67.34
CA ALA A 78 20.94 24.91 66.04
C ALA A 78 20.88 23.73 65.05
N LEU A 79 21.23 22.52 65.48
CA LEU A 79 21.14 21.30 64.67
C LEU A 79 19.68 20.97 64.29
N ARG A 80 18.73 21.14 65.22
CA ARG A 80 17.29 20.96 64.91
C ARG A 80 16.77 21.99 63.91
N LYS A 81 17.16 23.26 64.06
CA LYS A 81 16.82 24.30 63.06
C LYS A 81 17.41 23.97 61.69
N GLN A 82 18.66 23.50 61.64
CA GLN A 82 19.30 23.08 60.41
C GLN A 82 18.59 21.86 59.78
N ALA A 83 18.22 20.87 60.58
CA ALA A 83 17.49 19.69 60.12
C ALA A 83 16.12 20.07 59.51
N ASN A 84 15.38 20.99 60.14
CA ASN A 84 14.11 21.47 59.59
C ASN A 84 14.30 22.20 58.25
N ILE A 85 15.31 23.06 58.15
CA ILE A 85 15.65 23.74 56.88
C ILE A 85 16.00 22.72 55.78
N ASP A 86 16.73 21.65 56.14
CA ASP A 86 17.11 20.61 55.19
C ASP A 86 15.90 19.74 54.77
N TYR A 87 14.93 19.50 55.65
CA TYR A 87 13.65 18.85 55.32
C TYR A 87 12.77 19.71 54.41
N ASP A 88 12.59 20.99 54.71
CA ASP A 88 11.79 21.91 53.89
C ASP A 88 12.35 21.99 52.46
N LYS A 89 13.68 22.10 52.34
CA LYS A 89 14.37 22.04 51.04
C LYS A 89 14.20 20.70 50.33
N ALA A 90 14.25 19.58 51.06
CA ALA A 90 14.03 18.27 50.48
C ALA A 90 12.60 18.09 49.94
N GLU A 91 11.59 18.67 50.61
CA GLU A 91 10.20 18.65 50.15
C GLU A 91 9.99 19.53 48.92
N GLU A 92 10.61 20.71 48.86
CA GLU A 92 10.59 21.58 47.68
C GLU A 92 11.21 20.89 46.46
N LEU A 93 12.37 20.24 46.63
CA LEU A 93 13.00 19.45 45.56
C LEU A 93 12.11 18.29 45.08
N LEU A 94 11.32 17.67 45.96
CA LEU A 94 10.39 16.59 45.56
C LEU A 94 9.21 17.11 44.74
N LYS A 95 8.73 18.34 45.01
CA LYS A 95 7.70 18.98 44.19
C LYS A 95 8.23 19.26 42.78
N ASP A 96 9.46 19.73 42.67
CA ASP A 96 10.12 19.96 41.37
C ASP A 96 10.34 18.65 40.59
N VAL A 97 10.65 17.55 41.28
CA VAL A 97 10.70 16.21 40.66
C VAL A 97 9.33 15.79 40.11
N GLY A 98 8.25 16.05 40.84
CA GLY A 98 6.89 15.75 40.39
C GLY A 98 6.52 16.48 39.09
N ILE A 99 6.91 17.76 38.99
CA ILE A 99 6.66 18.58 37.80
C ILE A 99 7.49 18.07 36.60
N THR A 100 8.77 17.82 36.81
CA THR A 100 9.68 17.35 35.74
C THR A 100 9.31 15.96 35.22
N THR A 101 8.94 15.03 36.09
CA THR A 101 8.48 13.68 35.68
C THR A 101 7.15 13.71 34.93
N HIS A 102 6.21 14.58 35.32
CA HIS A 102 4.97 14.80 34.58
C HIS A 102 5.24 15.32 33.16
N TRP A 103 6.11 16.32 33.03
CA TRP A 103 6.48 16.90 31.75
C TRP A 103 7.14 15.86 30.81
N VAL A 104 8.09 15.08 31.32
CA VAL A 104 8.71 13.97 30.56
C VAL A 104 7.66 12.94 30.09
N GLY A 105 6.70 12.59 30.96
CA GLY A 105 5.61 11.67 30.61
C GLY A 105 4.62 12.24 29.58
N GLN A 106 4.44 13.55 29.51
CA GLN A 106 3.63 14.19 28.46
C GLN A 106 4.38 14.18 27.12
N MET A 107 5.67 14.55 27.11
CA MET A 107 6.51 14.55 25.91
C MET A 107 6.58 13.17 25.26
N ALA A 108 6.72 12.10 26.06
CA ALA A 108 6.73 10.72 25.55
C ALA A 108 5.41 10.30 24.87
N ARG A 109 4.26 10.82 25.34
CA ARG A 109 2.95 10.53 24.74
C ARG A 109 2.75 11.26 23.42
N GLU A 110 3.19 12.52 23.34
CA GLU A 110 3.16 13.30 22.11
C GLU A 110 4.08 12.68 21.03
N GLU A 111 5.27 12.21 21.41
CA GLU A 111 6.19 11.50 20.49
C GLU A 111 5.60 10.19 19.96
N ALA A 112 4.93 9.42 20.81
CA ALA A 112 4.27 8.17 20.40
C ALA A 112 3.12 8.45 19.40
N SER A 113 2.35 9.53 19.61
CA SER A 113 1.29 9.94 18.70
C SER A 113 1.83 10.37 17.34
N LEU A 114 2.86 11.23 17.32
CA LEU A 114 3.51 11.69 16.08
C LEU A 114 4.13 10.53 15.31
N SER A 115 4.78 9.59 16.01
CA SER A 115 5.40 8.42 15.37
C SER A 115 4.39 7.52 14.66
N GLU A 116 3.19 7.37 15.22
CA GLU A 116 2.12 6.56 14.62
C GLU A 116 1.50 7.26 13.40
N GLU A 117 1.29 8.57 13.46
CA GLU A 117 0.83 9.38 12.32
C GLU A 117 1.81 9.28 11.14
N MET A 118 3.11 9.45 11.40
CA MET A 118 4.16 9.26 10.39
C MET A 118 4.20 7.84 9.79
N ARG A 119 3.86 6.81 10.59
CA ARG A 119 3.80 5.42 10.11
C ARG A 119 2.65 5.23 9.12
N MET A 120 1.48 5.76 9.45
CA MET A 120 0.29 5.73 8.60
C MET A 120 0.52 6.48 7.28
N ASP A 121 1.13 7.66 7.33
CA ASP A 121 1.48 8.42 6.11
C ASP A 121 2.45 7.65 5.19
N LYS A 122 3.47 7.01 5.77
CA LYS A 122 4.41 6.16 5.01
C LYS A 122 3.71 4.97 4.34
N GLU A 123 2.67 4.41 4.96
CA GLU A 123 1.86 3.34 4.38
C GLU A 123 0.96 3.83 3.25
N ASN A 124 0.28 4.96 3.43
CA ASN A 124 -0.55 5.60 2.41
C ASN A 124 0.26 5.92 1.14
N ILE A 125 1.45 6.50 1.29
CA ILE A 125 2.34 6.82 0.16
C ILE A 125 2.74 5.57 -0.63
N LYS A 126 2.96 4.43 0.07
CA LYS A 126 3.29 3.17 -0.60
C LYS A 126 2.09 2.64 -1.37
N GLU A 127 0.88 2.78 -0.84
CA GLU A 127 -0.34 2.36 -1.52
C GLU A 127 -0.61 3.20 -2.78
N ASP A 128 -0.46 4.53 -2.69
CA ASP A 128 -0.65 5.42 -3.83
C ASP A 128 0.38 5.19 -4.93
N LYS A 129 1.65 4.93 -4.57
CA LYS A 129 2.67 4.51 -5.54
C LYS A 129 2.29 3.21 -6.26
N ARG A 130 1.68 2.25 -5.56
CA ARG A 130 1.20 0.99 -6.19
C ARG A 130 0.04 1.26 -7.14
N LYS A 131 -0.91 2.10 -6.76
CA LYS A 131 -2.05 2.50 -7.63
C LYS A 131 -1.55 3.18 -8.91
N LEU A 132 -0.59 4.10 -8.78
CA LEU A 132 0.06 4.77 -9.90
C LEU A 132 0.72 3.82 -10.89
N LEU A 133 1.54 2.89 -10.38
CA LEU A 133 2.18 1.86 -11.20
C LEU A 133 1.15 0.99 -11.93
N HIS A 134 0.04 0.65 -11.27
CA HIS A 134 -1.05 -0.12 -11.88
C HIS A 134 -1.71 0.66 -13.03
N VAL A 135 -1.98 1.96 -12.86
CA VAL A 135 -2.51 2.83 -13.93
C VAL A 135 -1.55 2.87 -15.14
N GLU A 136 -0.24 2.96 -14.92
CA GLU A 136 0.73 2.93 -16.03
C GLU A 136 0.73 1.60 -16.80
N VAL A 137 0.58 0.48 -16.10
CA VAL A 137 0.46 -0.85 -16.71
C VAL A 137 -0.82 -0.92 -17.56
N LEU A 138 -1.97 -0.50 -17.02
CA LEU A 138 -3.24 -0.47 -17.74
C LEU A 138 -3.15 0.39 -19.01
N LYS A 139 -2.51 1.57 -18.95
CA LYS A 139 -2.27 2.42 -20.13
C LYS A 139 -1.48 1.72 -21.22
N LYS A 140 -0.44 0.97 -20.85
CA LYS A 140 0.37 0.18 -21.81
C LYS A 140 -0.45 -0.95 -22.43
N GLU A 141 -1.29 -1.63 -21.66
CA GLU A 141 -2.17 -2.69 -22.18
C GLU A 141 -3.25 -2.15 -23.12
N ILE A 142 -3.89 -1.04 -22.75
CA ILE A 142 -4.84 -0.33 -23.61
C ILE A 142 -4.18 0.09 -24.93
N ALA A 143 -2.95 0.61 -24.89
CA ALA A 143 -2.22 0.99 -26.09
C ALA A 143 -1.95 -0.21 -27.01
N LYS A 144 -1.53 -1.36 -26.46
CA LYS A 144 -1.33 -2.61 -27.22
C LYS A 144 -2.64 -3.09 -27.85
N LEU A 145 -3.74 -3.11 -27.10
CA LEU A 145 -5.03 -3.54 -27.64
C LEU A 145 -5.54 -2.58 -28.73
N LYS A 146 -5.35 -1.26 -28.57
CA LYS A 146 -5.67 -0.28 -29.61
C LYS A 146 -4.86 -0.51 -30.89
N SER A 147 -3.58 -0.86 -30.81
CA SER A 147 -2.79 -1.17 -32.02
C SER A 147 -3.27 -2.44 -32.73
N VAL A 148 -3.64 -3.48 -31.96
CA VAL A 148 -4.20 -4.72 -32.55
C VAL A 148 -5.54 -4.43 -33.24
N LEU A 149 -6.42 -3.63 -32.60
CA LEU A 149 -7.68 -3.19 -33.19
C LEU A 149 -7.47 -2.40 -34.49
N GLN A 150 -6.49 -1.50 -34.54
CA GLN A 150 -6.16 -0.78 -35.78
C GLN A 150 -5.67 -1.72 -36.88
N GLU A 151 -4.88 -2.74 -36.55
CA GLU A 151 -4.42 -3.73 -37.53
C GLU A 151 -5.57 -4.60 -38.06
N ARG A 152 -6.47 -5.06 -37.17
CA ARG A 152 -7.69 -5.77 -37.57
C ARG A 152 -8.59 -4.90 -38.44
N GLN A 153 -8.74 -3.62 -38.12
CA GLN A 153 -9.54 -2.70 -38.93
C GLN A 153 -8.96 -2.55 -40.34
N LYS A 154 -7.63 -2.44 -40.48
CA LYS A 154 -6.97 -2.42 -41.79
C LYS A 154 -7.22 -3.71 -42.57
N LYS A 155 -7.12 -4.88 -41.92
CA LYS A 155 -7.43 -6.19 -42.54
C LYS A 155 -8.90 -6.27 -42.99
N LEU A 156 -9.83 -5.80 -42.16
CA LEU A 156 -11.25 -5.72 -42.48
C LEU A 156 -11.48 -4.83 -43.71
N ASP A 157 -10.86 -3.65 -43.78
CA ASP A 157 -11.07 -2.72 -44.89
C ASP A 157 -10.41 -3.23 -46.20
N ALA A 158 -9.25 -3.87 -46.13
CA ALA A 158 -8.66 -4.58 -47.26
C ALA A 158 -9.59 -5.71 -47.76
N SER A 159 -10.16 -6.49 -46.85
CA SER A 159 -11.11 -7.53 -47.22
C SER A 159 -12.35 -6.92 -47.90
N LYS A 160 -12.89 -5.79 -47.39
CA LYS A 160 -14.03 -5.05 -47.96
C LYS A 160 -13.78 -4.68 -49.41
N GLN A 161 -12.60 -4.13 -49.70
CA GLN A 161 -12.19 -3.77 -51.06
C GLN A 161 -12.13 -5.02 -51.97
N LEU A 162 -11.55 -6.13 -51.47
CA LEU A 162 -11.51 -7.38 -52.23
C LEU A 162 -12.89 -7.96 -52.57
N LEU A 163 -13.88 -7.95 -51.64
CA LEU A 163 -15.24 -8.37 -52.05
C LEU A 163 -15.91 -7.38 -52.99
N ALA A 164 -15.58 -6.09 -52.92
CA ALA A 164 -16.14 -5.11 -53.83
C ALA A 164 -15.66 -5.39 -55.26
N SER A 165 -14.36 -5.66 -55.44
CA SER A 165 -13.81 -6.04 -56.75
C SER A 165 -14.36 -7.38 -57.24
N THR A 166 -14.33 -8.44 -56.42
CA THR A 166 -14.85 -9.76 -56.83
C THR A 166 -16.35 -9.73 -57.13
N ARG A 167 -17.14 -8.94 -56.40
CA ARG A 167 -18.57 -8.74 -56.73
C ARG A 167 -18.76 -8.05 -58.07
N SER A 168 -17.90 -7.09 -58.41
CA SER A 168 -17.95 -6.41 -59.70
C SER A 168 -17.60 -7.34 -60.86
N ASP A 169 -16.65 -8.25 -60.65
CA ASP A 169 -16.23 -9.25 -61.63
C ASP A 169 -17.32 -10.31 -61.82
N LEU A 170 -17.89 -10.83 -60.72
CA LEU A 170 -19.02 -11.76 -60.74
C LEU A 170 -20.23 -11.20 -61.51
N LEU A 171 -20.53 -9.89 -61.35
CA LEU A 171 -21.62 -9.24 -62.08
C LEU A 171 -21.29 -9.11 -63.58
N ARG A 172 -20.03 -8.81 -63.94
CA ARG A 172 -19.59 -8.77 -65.34
C ARG A 172 -19.71 -10.14 -65.98
N ASP A 173 -19.26 -11.19 -65.30
CA ASP A 173 -19.29 -12.55 -65.83
C ASP A 173 -20.70 -13.12 -65.91
N GLN A 174 -21.59 -12.78 -64.97
CA GLN A 174 -23.02 -13.10 -65.09
C GLN A 174 -23.67 -12.43 -66.31
N ARG A 175 -23.36 -11.16 -66.61
CA ARG A 175 -23.88 -10.47 -67.80
C ARG A 175 -23.36 -11.12 -69.08
N ARG A 176 -22.07 -11.47 -69.14
CA ARG A 176 -21.46 -12.18 -70.28
C ARG A 176 -22.12 -13.55 -70.51
N HIS A 177 -22.34 -14.28 -69.43
CA HIS A 177 -23.02 -15.57 -69.45
C HIS A 177 -24.45 -15.46 -70.02
N GLN A 178 -25.26 -14.51 -69.52
CA GLN A 178 -26.61 -14.28 -70.02
C GLN A 178 -26.63 -13.86 -71.50
N ALA A 179 -25.67 -13.05 -71.94
CA ALA A 179 -25.55 -12.65 -73.33
C ALA A 179 -25.22 -13.85 -74.24
N GLN A 180 -24.34 -14.74 -73.79
CA GLN A 180 -23.99 -15.96 -74.52
C GLN A 180 -25.14 -16.97 -74.58
N GLU A 181 -25.88 -17.18 -73.48
CA GLU A 181 -27.07 -18.04 -73.49
C GLU A 181 -28.11 -17.55 -74.50
N LYS A 182 -28.35 -16.23 -74.59
CA LYS A 182 -29.24 -15.64 -75.60
C LYS A 182 -28.73 -15.85 -77.03
N ASN A 183 -27.42 -15.76 -77.25
CA ASN A 183 -26.83 -15.95 -78.57
C ASN A 183 -26.93 -17.41 -79.02
N VAL A 184 -26.62 -18.37 -78.14
CA VAL A 184 -26.80 -19.80 -78.38
C VAL A 184 -28.26 -20.11 -78.72
N ALA A 185 -29.21 -19.59 -77.93
CA ALA A 185 -30.64 -19.79 -78.20
C ALA A 185 -31.05 -19.25 -79.58
N ARG A 186 -30.53 -18.08 -79.98
CA ARG A 186 -30.77 -17.51 -81.31
C ARG A 186 -30.21 -18.39 -82.42
N LEU A 187 -28.99 -18.91 -82.26
CA LEU A 187 -28.35 -19.78 -83.25
C LEU A 187 -29.09 -21.11 -83.41
N LEU A 188 -29.58 -21.70 -82.31
CA LEU A 188 -30.40 -22.91 -82.36
C LEU A 188 -31.73 -22.65 -83.09
N HIS A 189 -32.41 -21.55 -82.77
CA HIS A 189 -33.62 -21.17 -83.48
C HIS A 189 -33.37 -20.94 -84.97
N GLN A 190 -32.28 -20.26 -85.35
CA GLN A 190 -31.91 -20.07 -86.75
C GLN A 190 -31.66 -21.41 -87.45
N ALA A 191 -30.98 -22.34 -86.78
CA ALA A 191 -30.75 -23.67 -87.32
C ALA A 191 -32.05 -24.42 -87.59
N ASP A 192 -33.00 -24.34 -86.66
CA ASP A 192 -34.29 -25.02 -86.81
C ASP A 192 -35.12 -24.40 -87.94
N THR A 193 -35.12 -23.06 -88.08
CA THR A 193 -35.78 -22.40 -89.23
C THR A 193 -35.17 -22.82 -90.57
N PHE A 194 -33.84 -22.92 -90.66
CA PHE A 194 -33.18 -23.38 -91.90
C PHE A 194 -33.44 -24.86 -92.17
N ALA A 195 -33.54 -25.69 -91.12
CA ALA A 195 -33.91 -27.10 -91.28
C ALA A 195 -35.33 -27.26 -91.81
N ASP A 196 -36.30 -26.48 -91.29
CA ASP A 196 -37.68 -26.47 -91.76
C ASP A 196 -37.81 -25.99 -93.22
N GLU A 197 -37.08 -24.94 -93.58
CA GLU A 197 -37.03 -24.42 -94.96
C GLU A 197 -36.41 -25.43 -95.93
N ALA A 198 -35.35 -26.11 -95.49
CA ALA A 198 -34.71 -27.16 -96.27
C ALA A 198 -35.65 -28.36 -96.49
N GLU A 199 -36.41 -28.77 -95.47
CA GLU A 199 -37.39 -29.85 -95.57
C GLU A 199 -38.54 -29.47 -96.50
N LYS A 200 -39.10 -28.27 -96.36
CA LYS A 200 -40.16 -27.75 -97.25
C LYS A 200 -39.69 -27.69 -98.71
N SER A 201 -38.48 -27.19 -98.94
CA SER A 201 -37.90 -27.09 -100.30
C SER A 201 -37.62 -28.47 -100.91
N LEU A 202 -37.19 -29.43 -100.10
CA LEU A 202 -36.99 -30.82 -100.53
C LEU A 202 -38.32 -31.48 -100.89
N LYS A 203 -39.36 -31.34 -100.06
CA LYS A 203 -40.71 -31.86 -100.33
C LYS A 203 -41.29 -31.27 -101.61
N ARG A 204 -41.19 -29.95 -101.81
CA ARG A 204 -41.62 -29.28 -103.05
C ARG A 204 -40.85 -29.78 -104.28
N SER A 205 -39.53 -29.98 -104.14
CA SER A 205 -38.69 -30.54 -105.21
C SER A 205 -39.09 -31.97 -105.58
N GLN A 206 -39.37 -32.82 -104.58
CA GLN A 206 -39.85 -34.19 -104.80
C GLN A 206 -41.22 -34.20 -105.47
N GLN A 207 -42.14 -33.34 -105.03
CA GLN A 207 -43.47 -33.24 -105.61
C GLN A 207 -43.42 -32.79 -107.08
N LEU A 208 -42.61 -31.78 -107.40
CA LEU A 208 -42.42 -31.32 -108.78
C LEU A 208 -41.79 -32.38 -109.69
N ARG A 209 -40.86 -33.19 -109.15
CA ARG A 209 -40.32 -34.35 -109.86
C ARG A 209 -41.40 -35.37 -110.16
N LEU A 210 -42.14 -35.81 -109.14
CA LEU A 210 -43.21 -36.79 -109.30
C LEU A 210 -44.30 -36.30 -110.27
N SER A 211 -44.66 -35.02 -110.22
CA SER A 211 -45.62 -34.43 -111.18
C SER A 211 -45.06 -34.39 -112.59
N SER A 212 -43.79 -34.01 -112.78
CA SER A 212 -43.14 -34.03 -114.10
C SER A 212 -43.00 -35.44 -114.69
N GLU A 213 -42.75 -36.45 -113.85
CA GLU A 213 -42.70 -37.87 -114.25
C GLU A 213 -44.09 -38.40 -114.64
N SER A 214 -45.15 -37.93 -113.98
CA SER A 214 -46.53 -38.31 -114.31
C SER A 214 -47.10 -37.64 -115.57
N SER A 215 -46.56 -36.47 -115.96
CA SER A 215 -47.05 -35.67 -117.09
C SER A 215 -46.57 -36.16 -118.46
N PHE A 216 -45.61 -37.09 -118.53
CA PHE A 216 -44.94 -37.55 -119.76
C PHE A 216 -45.84 -38.27 -120.79
N LYS A 217 -47.17 -38.26 -120.63
CA LYS A 217 -48.13 -38.95 -121.49
C LYS A 217 -48.68 -38.10 -122.65
N ASP A 218 -48.50 -36.78 -122.65
CA ASP A 218 -49.03 -35.88 -123.69
C ASP A 218 -47.89 -35.06 -124.34
N GLN A 219 -47.75 -35.07 -125.68
CA GLN A 219 -46.64 -34.41 -126.41
C GLN A 219 -46.59 -32.87 -126.25
N ALA A 220 -47.68 -32.22 -125.85
CA ALA A 220 -47.67 -30.79 -125.50
C ALA A 220 -47.02 -30.51 -124.12
N SER A 221 -46.65 -31.56 -123.37
CA SER A 221 -46.13 -31.46 -122.00
C SER A 221 -44.61 -31.56 -121.90
N GLU A 222 -43.86 -31.78 -122.99
CA GLU A 222 -42.39 -31.95 -122.90
C GLU A 222 -41.67 -30.67 -122.47
N GLU A 223 -42.10 -29.51 -122.98
CA GLU A 223 -41.49 -28.21 -122.64
C GLU A 223 -41.81 -27.80 -121.19
N THR A 224 -43.05 -28.05 -120.74
CA THR A 224 -43.49 -27.81 -119.35
C THR A 224 -42.85 -28.78 -118.36
N ALA A 225 -42.63 -30.04 -118.74
CA ALA A 225 -41.94 -31.03 -117.90
C ALA A 225 -40.45 -30.68 -117.71
N ALA A 226 -39.77 -30.16 -118.74
CA ALA A 226 -38.39 -29.71 -118.65
C ALA A 226 -38.24 -28.51 -117.70
N ASP A 227 -39.14 -27.54 -117.78
CA ASP A 227 -39.18 -26.38 -116.90
C ASP A 227 -39.43 -26.77 -115.43
N ASP A 228 -40.35 -27.70 -115.19
CA ASP A 228 -40.65 -28.19 -113.84
C ASP A 228 -39.51 -29.03 -113.26
N PHE A 229 -38.78 -29.79 -114.08
CA PHE A 229 -37.54 -30.45 -113.68
C PHE A 229 -36.45 -29.44 -113.29
N GLN A 230 -36.30 -28.35 -114.04
CA GLN A 230 -35.35 -27.29 -113.69
C GLN A 230 -35.73 -26.57 -112.39
N LYS A 231 -37.02 -26.29 -112.17
CA LYS A 231 -37.52 -25.73 -110.90
C LYS A 231 -37.28 -26.69 -109.73
N ALA A 232 -37.54 -27.98 -109.92
CA ALA A 232 -37.26 -29.00 -108.90
C ALA A 232 -35.77 -29.05 -108.54
N ASN A 233 -34.87 -28.96 -109.52
CA ASN A 233 -33.42 -28.91 -109.27
C ASN A 233 -32.99 -27.62 -108.56
N LYS A 234 -33.57 -26.46 -108.90
CA LYS A 234 -33.32 -25.20 -108.19
C LYS A 234 -33.72 -25.31 -106.71
N LEU A 235 -34.90 -25.88 -106.43
CA LEU A 235 -35.38 -26.10 -105.04
C LEU A 235 -34.52 -27.13 -104.28
N LYS A 236 -34.01 -28.17 -104.95
CA LYS A 236 -33.07 -29.12 -104.36
C LYS A 236 -31.74 -28.46 -103.99
N ARG A 237 -31.23 -27.56 -104.84
CA ARG A 237 -30.03 -26.76 -104.54
C ARG A 237 -30.26 -25.81 -103.37
N ALA A 238 -31.42 -25.14 -103.31
CA ALA A 238 -31.80 -24.30 -102.18
C ALA A 238 -31.84 -25.11 -100.86
N SER A 239 -32.51 -26.27 -100.86
CA SER A 239 -32.53 -27.20 -99.72
C SER A 239 -31.11 -27.62 -99.26
N SER A 240 -30.19 -27.86 -100.19
CA SER A 240 -28.79 -28.17 -99.85
C SER A 240 -28.05 -26.99 -99.22
N VAL A 241 -28.33 -25.76 -99.65
CA VAL A 241 -27.74 -24.55 -99.05
C VAL A 241 -28.29 -24.34 -97.64
N ASP A 242 -29.60 -24.50 -97.45
CA ASP A 242 -30.24 -24.29 -96.15
C ASP A 242 -29.88 -25.38 -95.14
N THR A 243 -29.72 -26.64 -95.56
CA THR A 243 -29.14 -27.69 -94.69
C THR A 243 -27.70 -27.36 -94.26
N ARG A 244 -26.85 -26.81 -95.14
CA ARG A 244 -25.51 -26.35 -94.76
C ARG A 244 -25.56 -25.20 -93.76
N LYS A 245 -26.46 -24.23 -93.94
CA LYS A 245 -26.66 -23.13 -92.97
C LYS A 245 -27.16 -23.64 -91.62
N ALA A 246 -28.07 -24.61 -91.62
CA ALA A 246 -28.56 -25.24 -90.39
C ALA A 246 -27.43 -25.96 -89.63
N LEU A 247 -26.58 -26.70 -90.34
CA LEU A 247 -25.41 -27.36 -89.76
C LEU A 247 -24.37 -26.37 -89.21
N ASP A 248 -24.07 -25.30 -89.96
CA ASP A 248 -23.17 -24.25 -89.51
C ASP A 248 -23.69 -23.56 -88.23
N ALA A 249 -24.97 -23.19 -88.20
CA ALA A 249 -25.63 -22.61 -87.04
C ALA A 249 -25.61 -23.55 -85.82
N ARG A 250 -25.85 -24.86 -86.01
CA ARG A 250 -25.71 -25.86 -84.93
C ARG A 250 -24.29 -26.01 -84.44
N SER A 251 -23.30 -25.98 -85.34
CA SER A 251 -21.88 -26.06 -84.96
C SER A 251 -21.45 -24.87 -84.09
N LYS A 252 -21.88 -23.66 -84.46
CA LYS A 252 -21.64 -22.42 -83.71
C LYS A 252 -22.38 -22.43 -82.37
N ALA A 253 -23.62 -22.93 -82.34
CA ALA A 253 -24.37 -23.09 -81.11
C ALA A 253 -23.69 -24.07 -80.14
N ARG A 254 -23.13 -25.18 -80.63
CA ARG A 254 -22.39 -26.16 -79.83
C ARG A 254 -21.15 -25.55 -79.17
N LEU A 255 -20.33 -24.84 -79.93
CA LEU A 255 -19.17 -24.09 -79.38
C LEU A 255 -19.62 -23.05 -78.34
N GLY A 256 -20.73 -22.36 -78.59
CA GLY A 256 -21.33 -21.44 -77.62
C GLY A 256 -21.80 -22.13 -76.33
N GLN A 257 -22.37 -23.34 -76.42
CA GLN A 257 -22.79 -24.13 -75.25
C GLN A 257 -21.59 -24.55 -74.38
N GLU A 258 -20.48 -24.96 -74.99
CA GLU A 258 -19.23 -25.28 -74.28
C GLU A 258 -18.68 -24.04 -73.56
N TYR A 259 -18.70 -22.88 -74.21
CA TYR A 259 -18.31 -21.61 -73.61
C TYR A 259 -19.22 -21.20 -72.44
N VAL A 260 -20.54 -21.38 -72.57
CA VAL A 260 -21.51 -21.14 -71.48
C VAL A 260 -21.24 -22.07 -70.30
N ALA A 261 -20.96 -23.35 -70.53
CA ALA A 261 -20.64 -24.32 -69.47
C ALA A 261 -19.38 -23.91 -68.69
N MET A 262 -18.34 -23.45 -69.38
CA MET A 262 -17.13 -22.91 -68.76
C MET A 262 -17.44 -21.67 -67.91
N LEU A 263 -18.23 -20.71 -68.43
CA LEU A 263 -18.64 -19.53 -67.66
C LEU A 263 -19.45 -19.90 -66.41
N LYS A 264 -20.31 -20.93 -66.47
CA LYS A 264 -21.03 -21.44 -65.27
C LYS A 264 -20.06 -21.92 -64.20
N GLN A 265 -19.01 -22.63 -64.58
CA GLN A 265 -17.99 -23.10 -63.64
C GLN A 265 -17.20 -21.94 -63.02
N MET A 266 -16.83 -20.93 -63.82
CA MET A 266 -16.15 -19.73 -63.31
C MET A 266 -17.01 -18.97 -62.29
N VAL A 267 -18.27 -18.69 -62.63
CA VAL A 267 -19.23 -18.03 -61.72
C VAL A 267 -19.44 -18.85 -60.44
N ALA A 268 -19.49 -20.18 -60.54
CA ALA A 268 -19.60 -21.05 -59.37
C ALA A 268 -18.35 -21.01 -58.48
N LYS A 269 -17.16 -20.91 -59.07
CA LYS A 269 -15.90 -20.76 -58.33
C LYS A 269 -15.85 -19.41 -57.59
N GLU A 270 -16.11 -18.31 -58.28
CA GLU A 270 -16.13 -16.97 -57.67
C GLU A 270 -17.15 -16.87 -56.52
N ARG A 271 -18.32 -17.52 -56.65
CA ARG A 271 -19.31 -17.59 -55.56
C ARG A 271 -18.76 -18.29 -54.31
N ARG A 272 -17.94 -19.32 -54.47
CA ARG A 272 -17.29 -20.00 -53.33
C ARG A 272 -16.23 -19.10 -52.71
N ASP A 273 -15.42 -18.44 -53.52
CA ASP A 273 -14.37 -17.52 -53.05
C ASP A 273 -15.00 -16.37 -52.23
N VAL A 274 -16.08 -15.77 -52.72
CA VAL A 274 -16.87 -14.77 -51.98
C VAL A 274 -17.42 -15.31 -50.65
N ALA A 275 -17.82 -16.59 -50.59
CA ALA A 275 -18.32 -17.20 -49.37
C ALA A 275 -17.22 -17.45 -48.32
N VAL A 276 -16.00 -17.81 -48.76
CA VAL A 276 -14.83 -17.95 -47.89
C VAL A 276 -14.43 -16.59 -47.31
N ASP A 277 -14.36 -15.56 -48.16
CA ASP A 277 -14.03 -14.19 -47.74
C ASP A 277 -15.03 -13.63 -46.72
N ARG A 278 -16.33 -13.95 -46.87
CA ARG A 278 -17.35 -13.59 -45.86
C ARG A 278 -17.09 -14.23 -44.51
N LYS A 279 -16.77 -15.54 -44.48
CA LYS A 279 -16.47 -16.24 -43.22
C LYS A 279 -15.25 -15.67 -42.50
N LEU A 280 -14.19 -15.32 -43.25
CA LEU A 280 -13.00 -14.70 -42.69
C LEU A 280 -13.32 -13.33 -42.05
N ARG A 281 -14.16 -12.52 -42.69
CA ARG A 281 -14.63 -11.26 -42.09
C ARG A 281 -15.41 -11.44 -40.81
N ASP A 282 -16.34 -12.39 -40.78
CA ASP A 282 -17.18 -12.60 -39.60
C ASP A 282 -16.30 -12.99 -38.40
N GLN A 283 -15.22 -13.74 -38.62
CA GLN A 283 -14.20 -14.02 -37.60
C GLN A 283 -13.43 -12.77 -37.18
N ASP A 284 -13.00 -11.94 -38.13
CA ASP A 284 -12.27 -10.69 -37.84
C ASP A 284 -13.13 -9.70 -37.05
N VAL A 285 -14.41 -9.54 -37.41
CA VAL A 285 -15.39 -8.69 -36.72
C VAL A 285 -15.62 -9.19 -35.29
N ALA A 286 -15.80 -10.50 -35.11
CA ALA A 286 -15.99 -11.09 -33.79
C ALA A 286 -14.75 -10.91 -32.89
N GLY A 287 -13.54 -11.05 -33.46
CA GLY A 287 -12.30 -10.79 -32.74
C GLY A 287 -12.11 -9.31 -32.37
N ALA A 288 -12.40 -8.40 -33.30
CA ALA A 288 -12.36 -6.96 -33.03
C ALA A 288 -13.37 -6.54 -31.94
N SER A 289 -14.57 -7.12 -31.93
CA SER A 289 -15.55 -6.87 -30.86
C SER A 289 -15.06 -7.31 -29.47
N LYS A 290 -14.38 -8.47 -29.38
CA LYS A 290 -13.79 -8.95 -28.12
C LYS A 290 -12.68 -8.01 -27.62
N GLU A 291 -11.80 -7.58 -28.52
CA GLU A 291 -10.71 -6.64 -28.19
C GLU A 291 -11.25 -5.27 -27.78
N GLN A 292 -12.28 -4.77 -28.47
CA GLN A 292 -12.95 -3.52 -28.11
C GLN A 292 -13.58 -3.62 -26.71
N SER A 293 -14.26 -4.72 -26.40
CA SER A 293 -14.81 -4.95 -25.06
C SER A 293 -13.73 -5.02 -23.99
N ALA A 294 -12.55 -5.59 -24.28
CA ALA A 294 -11.43 -5.61 -23.36
C ALA A 294 -10.89 -4.19 -23.10
N VAL A 295 -10.73 -3.38 -24.16
CA VAL A 295 -10.34 -1.97 -24.04
C VAL A 295 -11.32 -1.19 -23.19
N ASP A 296 -12.63 -1.36 -23.40
CA ASP A 296 -13.66 -0.65 -22.64
C ASP A 296 -13.64 -1.02 -21.14
N ARG A 297 -13.38 -2.29 -20.82
CA ARG A 297 -13.22 -2.75 -19.43
C ARG A 297 -11.98 -2.13 -18.77
N LEU A 298 -10.83 -2.19 -19.45
CA LEU A 298 -9.59 -1.62 -18.94
C LEU A 298 -9.66 -0.09 -18.81
N LEU A 299 -10.34 0.60 -19.74
CA LEU A 299 -10.59 2.04 -19.63
C LEU A 299 -11.50 2.37 -18.45
N LYS A 300 -12.47 1.53 -18.13
CA LYS A 300 -13.33 1.71 -16.95
C LYS A 300 -12.53 1.51 -15.66
N GLU A 301 -11.66 0.51 -15.62
CA GLU A 301 -10.74 0.26 -14.51
C GLU A 301 -9.74 1.42 -14.35
N GLU A 302 -9.11 1.85 -15.44
CA GLU A 302 -8.23 3.03 -15.49
C GLU A 302 -8.96 4.27 -14.96
N LYS A 303 -10.20 4.54 -15.38
CA LYS A 303 -10.99 5.69 -14.90
C LYS A 303 -11.39 5.60 -13.44
N GLN A 304 -11.63 4.40 -12.91
CA GLN A 304 -11.90 4.22 -11.48
C GLN A 304 -10.66 4.51 -10.64
N LEU A 305 -9.49 4.10 -11.13
CA LEU A 305 -8.19 4.33 -10.50
C LEU A 305 -7.65 5.75 -10.73
N SER A 306 -8.06 6.41 -11.83
CA SER A 306 -7.63 7.76 -12.22
C SER A 306 -8.64 8.84 -11.86
N ARG A 307 -9.65 8.52 -11.04
CA ARG A 307 -10.69 9.48 -10.63
C ARG A 307 -9.98 10.74 -10.08
N PRO A 308 -10.40 11.95 -10.47
CA PRO A 308 -9.64 13.19 -10.25
C PRO A 308 -9.39 13.55 -8.79
N SER A 309 -9.94 12.82 -7.80
CA SER A 309 -9.44 12.93 -6.43
C SER A 309 -7.96 12.56 -6.35
N LEU A 310 -7.50 11.51 -7.04
CA LEU A 310 -6.11 11.03 -6.97
C LEU A 310 -5.11 11.87 -7.81
N LEU A 311 -5.53 12.44 -8.94
CA LEU A 311 -4.65 13.23 -9.82
C LEU A 311 -4.60 14.72 -9.46
N ALA A 312 -5.70 15.29 -8.94
CA ALA A 312 -5.68 16.63 -8.36
C ALA A 312 -5.00 16.61 -6.97
N GLU A 313 -5.11 15.49 -6.24
CA GLU A 313 -4.16 15.18 -5.18
C GLU A 313 -2.75 15.10 -5.75
N GLU A 314 -2.36 14.29 -6.74
CA GLU A 314 -0.94 14.19 -7.19
C GLU A 314 -0.15 15.48 -7.48
N ALA A 315 -0.77 16.53 -8.02
CA ALA A 315 -0.08 17.81 -8.24
C ALA A 315 -0.02 18.65 -6.95
N ALA A 316 -1.08 18.61 -6.14
CA ALA A 316 -1.10 19.19 -4.80
C ALA A 316 -0.18 18.40 -3.87
N THR A 317 -0.35 17.08 -3.74
CA THR A 317 0.44 16.09 -3.03
C THR A 317 1.85 15.90 -3.54
N LYS A 318 2.31 16.23 -4.74
CA LYS A 318 3.78 16.27 -4.98
C LYS A 318 4.40 17.49 -4.31
N SER A 319 3.77 18.66 -4.42
CA SER A 319 4.20 19.86 -3.69
C SER A 319 4.03 19.66 -2.19
N ASP A 320 2.91 19.06 -1.77
CA ASP A 320 2.58 18.79 -0.38
C ASP A 320 3.30 17.56 0.14
N LEU A 321 3.75 16.60 -0.68
CA LEU A 321 4.67 15.51 -0.29
C LEU A 321 6.06 16.06 -0.11
N VAL A 322 6.52 16.99 -0.95
CA VAL A 322 7.80 17.65 -0.71
C VAL A 322 7.71 18.47 0.57
N LYS A 323 6.64 19.25 0.77
CA LYS A 323 6.40 19.98 2.03
C LYS A 323 6.18 19.05 3.22
N VAL A 324 5.49 17.93 3.07
CA VAL A 324 5.28 16.93 4.12
C VAL A 324 6.59 16.21 4.38
N GLN A 325 7.43 15.94 3.39
CA GLN A 325 8.73 15.31 3.58
C GLN A 325 9.75 16.30 4.18
N GLU A 326 9.64 17.59 3.88
CA GLU A 326 10.35 18.67 4.57
C GLU A 326 9.85 18.83 6.00
N ARG A 327 8.53 18.87 6.23
CA ARG A 327 7.91 18.88 7.57
C ARG A 327 8.25 17.62 8.36
N LEU A 328 8.29 16.45 7.75
CA LEU A 328 8.67 15.19 8.38
C LEU A 328 10.15 15.21 8.75
N LYS A 329 11.02 15.85 7.96
CA LYS A 329 12.42 16.06 8.35
C LYS A 329 12.55 17.08 9.48
N GLU A 330 11.78 18.15 9.43
CA GLU A 330 11.70 19.16 10.49
C GLU A 330 11.11 18.58 11.79
N GLU A 331 10.12 17.70 11.68
CA GLU A 331 9.47 16.98 12.78
C GLU A 331 10.36 15.85 13.30
N GLU A 332 11.07 15.10 12.44
CA GLU A 332 12.11 14.15 12.87
C GLU A 332 13.25 14.89 13.61
N ALA A 333 13.62 16.09 13.14
CA ALA A 333 14.56 16.96 13.84
C ALA A 333 13.98 17.50 15.16
N ALA A 334 12.69 17.84 15.20
CA ALA A 334 12.02 18.29 16.41
C ALA A 334 11.85 17.16 17.43
N VAL A 335 11.52 15.94 16.99
CA VAL A 335 11.42 14.74 17.84
C VAL A 335 12.79 14.40 18.41
N THR A 336 13.86 14.42 17.60
CA THR A 336 15.21 14.18 18.12
C THR A 336 15.64 15.27 19.11
N HIS A 337 15.29 16.54 18.87
CA HIS A 337 15.52 17.62 19.84
C HIS A 337 14.73 17.40 21.14
N LYS A 338 13.42 17.11 21.05
CA LYS A 338 12.55 16.80 22.19
C LYS A 338 13.05 15.60 23.00
N GLN A 339 13.58 14.56 22.34
CA GLN A 339 14.23 13.44 23.02
C GLN A 339 15.48 13.83 23.79
N THR A 340 16.30 14.74 23.23
CA THR A 340 17.47 15.26 23.96
C THR A 340 17.06 16.11 25.16
N GLU A 341 15.97 16.87 25.06
CA GLU A 341 15.42 17.66 26.16
C GLU A 341 14.79 16.76 27.23
N ALA A 342 13.99 15.76 26.87
CA ALA A 342 13.42 14.80 27.80
C ALA A 342 14.50 14.03 28.56
N LYS A 343 15.60 13.62 27.89
CA LYS A 343 16.76 12.99 28.56
C LYS A 343 17.46 13.94 29.52
N ARG A 344 17.64 15.21 29.16
CA ARG A 344 18.21 16.23 30.05
C ARG A 344 17.33 16.46 31.27
N GLU A 345 16.02 16.53 31.09
CA GLU A 345 15.07 16.77 32.18
C GLU A 345 14.93 15.54 33.10
N GLN A 346 15.00 14.33 32.54
CA GLN A 346 15.07 13.09 33.32
C GLN A 346 16.34 13.03 34.20
N LEU A 347 17.49 13.48 33.67
CA LEU A 347 18.73 13.58 34.46
C LEU A 347 18.64 14.64 35.56
N ARG A 348 17.96 15.77 35.30
CA ARG A 348 17.68 16.79 36.31
C ARG A 348 16.78 16.24 37.42
N ALA A 349 15.67 15.57 37.08
CA ALA A 349 14.78 14.93 38.04
C ALA A 349 15.51 13.91 38.93
N MET A 350 16.36 13.06 38.34
CA MET A 350 17.23 12.14 39.08
C MET A 350 18.19 12.86 40.04
N HIS A 351 18.80 13.97 39.61
CA HIS A 351 19.71 14.74 40.46
C HIS A 351 18.99 15.37 41.66
N LEU A 352 17.81 15.96 41.43
CA LEU A 352 16.98 16.56 42.49
C LEU A 352 16.50 15.51 43.49
N LEU A 353 16.09 14.32 43.03
CA LEU A 353 15.77 13.17 43.89
C LEU A 353 16.96 12.77 44.77
N HIS A 354 18.14 12.64 44.17
CA HIS A 354 19.35 12.28 44.91
C HIS A 354 19.71 13.35 45.97
N MET A 355 19.56 14.63 45.65
CA MET A 355 19.76 15.73 46.60
C MET A 355 18.74 15.73 47.72
N SER A 356 17.46 15.49 47.41
CA SER A 356 16.40 15.36 48.42
C SER A 356 16.70 14.22 49.40
N HIS A 357 17.02 13.02 48.91
CA HIS A 357 17.40 11.88 49.76
C HIS A 357 18.64 12.18 50.62
N LYS A 358 19.64 12.86 50.05
CA LYS A 358 20.85 13.24 50.78
C LYS A 358 20.55 14.24 51.91
N LEU A 359 19.67 15.20 51.68
CA LEU A 359 19.23 16.17 52.69
C LEU A 359 18.38 15.50 53.77
N GLN A 360 17.46 14.62 53.40
CA GLN A 360 16.67 13.82 54.35
C GLN A 360 17.57 12.94 55.24
N GLY A 361 18.60 12.31 54.66
CA GLY A 361 19.59 11.54 55.41
C GLY A 361 20.37 12.40 56.41
N LYS A 362 20.87 13.56 55.98
CA LYS A 362 21.56 14.52 56.86
C LYS A 362 20.66 15.03 57.98
N ALA A 363 19.40 15.32 57.68
CA ALA A 363 18.44 15.79 58.66
C ALA A 363 18.12 14.68 59.68
N ALA A 364 17.97 13.43 59.23
CA ALA A 364 17.81 12.27 60.10
C ALA A 364 19.02 12.06 61.02
N ASP A 365 20.24 12.18 60.50
CA ASP A 365 21.48 12.07 61.30
C ASP A 365 21.59 13.20 62.33
N ALA A 366 21.25 14.44 61.94
CA ALA A 366 21.25 15.60 62.83
C ALA A 366 20.20 15.46 63.95
N LEU A 367 19.01 14.95 63.64
CA LEU A 367 17.98 14.64 64.62
C LEU A 367 18.42 13.51 65.55
N ALA A 368 18.99 12.43 65.02
CA ALA A 368 19.50 11.31 65.80
C ALA A 368 20.62 11.74 66.76
N ALA A 369 21.55 12.59 66.30
CA ALA A 369 22.58 13.18 67.13
C ALA A 369 21.98 14.05 68.24
N SER A 370 21.01 14.92 67.93
CA SER A 370 20.31 15.74 68.92
C SER A 370 19.50 14.92 69.94
N THR A 371 18.89 13.80 69.54
CA THR A 371 18.20 12.93 70.50
C THR A 371 19.17 12.19 71.41
N LYS A 372 20.34 11.79 70.91
CA LYS A 372 21.38 11.15 71.73
C LYS A 372 21.94 12.08 72.79
N THR A 373 22.16 13.36 72.46
CA THR A 373 22.64 14.34 73.45
C THR A 373 21.63 14.53 74.58
N ILE A 374 20.34 14.65 74.25
CA ILE A 374 19.27 14.79 75.26
C ILE A 374 19.13 13.54 76.13
N GLN A 375 19.24 12.34 75.55
CA GLN A 375 19.20 11.09 76.31
C GLN A 375 20.40 10.88 77.24
N MET A 376 21.56 11.48 76.95
CA MET A 376 22.69 11.48 77.88
C MET A 376 22.46 12.48 79.02
N GLU A 377 21.90 13.65 78.73
CA GLU A 377 21.50 14.63 79.76
C GLU A 377 20.44 14.07 80.73
N GLU A 378 19.46 13.30 80.24
CA GLU A 378 18.46 12.62 81.10
C GLU A 378 19.02 11.48 81.96
N LYS A 379 20.20 10.94 81.62
CA LYS A 379 20.87 9.89 82.41
C LYS A 379 21.92 10.43 83.38
N GLU A 380 22.42 11.64 83.14
CA GLU A 380 23.41 12.33 83.98
C GLU A 380 22.77 13.27 85.02
N ALA A 381 21.51 13.67 84.82
CA ALA A 381 20.65 14.35 85.81
C ALA A 381 20.01 13.35 86.79
#